data_AF-A0A950RIF5-F1
#
_entry.id   AF-A0A950RIF5-F1
#
_cell.length_a   1.000
_cell.length_b   1.000
_cell.length_c   1.000
_cell.angle_alpha   90.00
_cell.angle_beta   90.00
_cell.angle_gamma   90.00
#
_symmetry.space_group_name_H-M   'P 1'
#
loop_
_entity.id
_entity.type
_entity.pdbx_description
1 polymer ?
#
loop_
_entity_poly.entity_id
_entity_poly.type
_entity_poly.pdbx_seq_one_letter_code
_entity_poly.pdbx_strand_id
1 'polypeptide(L)' 'MAFSIRNLSVLAYANGFTLWHYKAGQNSLEHLAEPGFFSDAVGMLAAGDIVMVSAADGASMLCVEAGAGNLPQLAKVN' A
#
# COMPACT_ATOMS: atom_id res chain seq x y z
N MET A 1 5.96 -11.44 8.08
CA MET A 1 5.56 -12.22 6.87
C MET A 1 5.74 -11.37 5.64
N ALA A 2 6.13 -11.98 4.50
CA ALA A 2 6.26 -11.30 3.21
C ALA A 2 4.90 -10.79 2.70
N PHE A 3 4.92 -9.80 1.80
CA PHE A 3 3.74 -9.24 1.16
C PHE A 3 2.90 -10.34 0.49
N SER A 4 1.58 -10.27 0.65
CA SER A 4 0.64 -11.19 0.01
C SER A 4 -0.37 -10.42 -0.79
N ILE A 5 -0.31 -10.55 -2.12
CA ILE A 5 -1.25 -9.87 -3.02
C ILE A 5 -2.72 -10.25 -2.75
N ARG A 6 -2.97 -11.44 -2.19
CA ARG A 6 -4.32 -11.89 -1.81
C ARG A 6 -4.94 -11.05 -0.69
N ASN A 7 -4.11 -10.36 0.08
CA ASN A 7 -4.55 -9.48 1.14
C ASN A 7 -4.74 -8.03 0.67
N LEU A 8 -4.48 -7.75 -0.60
CA LEU A 8 -4.72 -6.46 -1.25
C LEU A 8 -6.06 -6.53 -2.01
N SER A 9 -6.95 -5.58 -1.76
CA SER A 9 -8.25 -5.51 -2.41
C SER A 9 -8.59 -4.08 -2.81
N VAL A 10 -9.21 -3.91 -3.98
CA VAL A 10 -9.75 -2.62 -4.41
C VAL A 10 -11.06 -2.36 -3.67
N LEU A 11 -11.17 -1.20 -3.03
CA LEU A 11 -12.39 -0.73 -2.39
C LEU A 11 -13.21 0.18 -3.30
N ALA A 12 -12.54 1.11 -3.98
CA ALA A 12 -13.19 2.08 -4.84
C ALA A 12 -12.26 2.52 -5.96
N TYR A 13 -12.85 2.93 -7.07
CA TYR A 13 -12.16 3.59 -8.17
C TYR A 13 -12.98 4.80 -8.61
N ALA A 14 -12.38 5.98 -8.60
CA ALA A 14 -13.05 7.22 -8.98
C ALA A 14 -12.01 8.26 -9.43
N ASN A 15 -12.38 9.15 -10.37
CA ASN A 15 -11.54 10.28 -10.80
C ASN A 15 -10.09 9.91 -11.19
N GLY A 16 -9.85 8.69 -11.68
CA GLY A 16 -8.52 8.23 -12.06
C GLY A 16 -7.61 7.80 -10.91
N PHE A 17 -8.12 7.70 -9.67
CA PHE A 17 -7.41 7.07 -8.55
C PHE A 17 -8.16 5.83 -8.04
N THR A 18 -7.40 4.91 -7.45
CA THR A 18 -7.88 3.68 -6.84
C THR A 18 -7.65 3.73 -5.32
N LEU A 19 -8.70 3.43 -4.56
CA LEU A 19 -8.61 3.18 -3.13
C LEU A 19 -8.44 1.69 -2.89
N TRP A 20 -7.34 1.34 -2.23
CA TRP A 20 -6.96 -0.02 -1.90
C TRP A 20 -7.07 -0.27 -0.40
N HIS A 21 -7.33 -1.52 -0.03
CA HIS A 21 -7.21 -2.02 1.34
C HIS A 21 -6.24 -3.18 1.40
N TYR A 22 -5.26 -3.10 2.30
CA TYR A 22 -4.31 -4.16 2.57
C TYR A 22 -4.45 -4.66 4.02
N LYS A 23 -4.72 -5.95 4.18
CA LYS A 23 -4.79 -6.60 5.49
C LYS A 23 -3.49 -7.33 5.82
N ALA A 24 -2.69 -6.77 6.71
CA ALA A 24 -1.34 -7.25 7.02
C ALA A 24 -1.28 -8.45 7.99
N GLY A 25 -2.42 -8.87 8.54
CA GLY A 25 -2.48 -10.03 9.44
C GLY A 25 -1.73 -9.76 10.74
N GLN A 26 -0.69 -10.54 11.02
CA GLN A 26 0.15 -10.39 12.22
C GLN A 26 1.33 -9.42 12.06
N ASN A 27 1.55 -8.86 10.86
CA ASN A 27 2.59 -7.85 10.68
C ASN A 27 2.21 -6.54 11.40
N SER A 28 3.22 -5.84 11.93
CA SER A 28 3.11 -4.49 12.47
C SER A 28 3.19 -3.42 11.36
N LEU A 29 2.73 -2.20 11.64
CA LEU A 29 2.79 -1.08 10.70
C LEU A 29 4.23 -0.71 10.32
N GLU A 30 5.17 -0.84 11.24
CA GLU A 30 6.61 -0.63 11.00
C GLU A 30 7.15 -1.59 9.93
N HIS A 31 6.72 -2.86 9.94
CA HIS A 31 7.13 -3.87 8.96
C HIS A 31 6.61 -3.54 7.56
N LEU A 32 5.44 -2.89 7.48
CA LEU A 32 4.82 -2.48 6.21
C LEU A 32 5.42 -1.18 5.66
N ALA A 33 6.01 -0.36 6.53
CA ALA A 33 6.72 0.85 6.16
C ALA A 33 8.15 0.59 5.66
N GLU A 34 8.63 -0.67 5.73
CA GLU A 34 9.93 -1.04 5.19
C GLU A 34 10.00 -0.76 3.68
N PRO A 35 11.08 -0.11 3.20
CA PRO A 35 11.28 0.11 1.78
C PRO A 35 11.19 -1.19 0.99
N GLY A 36 10.34 -1.20 -0.04
CA GLY A 36 10.16 -2.35 -0.93
C GLY A 36 9.16 -3.40 -0.45
N PHE A 37 8.49 -3.22 0.69
CA PHE A 37 7.45 -4.17 1.13
C PHE A 37 6.35 -4.38 0.07
N PHE A 38 5.95 -3.30 -0.61
CA PHE A 38 4.92 -3.33 -1.66
C PHE A 38 5.49 -3.43 -3.09
N SER A 39 6.76 -3.80 -3.27
CA SER A 39 7.39 -3.91 -4.58
C SER A 39 6.69 -4.91 -5.51
N ASP A 40 6.11 -5.97 -4.95
CA ASP A 40 5.36 -6.96 -5.75
C ASP A 40 4.02 -6.41 -6.27
N ALA A 41 3.51 -5.32 -5.69
CA ALA A 41 2.27 -4.65 -6.11
C ALA A 41 2.51 -3.51 -7.11
N VAL A 42 3.77 -3.27 -7.52
CA VAL A 42 4.17 -2.15 -8.40
C VAL A 42 3.39 -2.13 -9.71
N GLY A 43 3.11 -3.29 -10.29
CA GLY A 43 2.33 -3.37 -11.54
C GLY A 43 0.84 -3.06 -11.38
N MET A 44 0.34 -2.94 -10.15
CA MET A 44 -1.08 -2.74 -9.84
C MET A 44 -1.37 -1.38 -9.21
N LEU A 45 -0.42 -0.81 -8.47
CA LEU A 45 -0.54 0.48 -7.82
C LEU A 45 -0.10 1.61 -8.76
N ALA A 46 -0.97 2.59 -8.98
CA ALA A 46 -0.64 3.78 -9.74
C ALA A 46 -0.27 4.94 -8.80
N ALA A 47 0.60 5.84 -9.25
CA ALA A 47 0.89 7.07 -8.51
C ALA A 47 -0.41 7.89 -8.32
N GLY A 48 -0.67 8.32 -7.09
CA GLY A 48 -1.91 8.99 -6.68
C GLY A 48 -2.97 8.06 -6.09
N ASP A 49 -2.78 6.73 -6.15
CA ASP A 49 -3.63 5.78 -5.44
C ASP A 49 -3.45 5.91 -3.92
N ILE A 50 -4.50 5.54 -3.17
CA ILE A 50 -4.46 5.52 -1.71
C ILE A 50 -4.58 4.08 -1.23
N VAL A 51 -3.68 3.65 -0.34
CA VAL A 51 -3.69 2.32 0.28
C VAL A 51 -4.00 2.47 1.76
N MET A 52 -5.16 1.95 2.17
CA MET A 52 -5.51 1.77 3.58
C MET A 52 -4.92 0.46 4.08
N VAL A 53 -4.15 0.51 5.15
CA VAL A 53 -3.44 -0.64 5.68
C VAL A 53 -3.98 -0.97 7.06
N SER A 54 -4.29 -2.23 7.32
CA SER A 54 -4.71 -2.71 8.64
C SER A 54 -3.75 -3.80 9.11
N ALA A 55 -3.07 -3.53 10.22
CA ALA A 55 -2.04 -4.33 10.85
C ALA A 55 -2.47 -4.79 12.25
N ALA A 56 -1.65 -5.62 12.89
CA ALA A 56 -1.94 -6.13 14.23
C ALA A 56 -1.90 -5.03 15.30
N ASP A 57 -1.09 -4.00 15.08
CA ASP A 57 -0.83 -2.88 15.98
C ASP A 57 -1.60 -1.60 15.61
N GLY A 58 -2.35 -1.59 14.50
CA GLY A 58 -3.17 -0.45 14.12
C GLY A 58 -3.53 -0.38 12.64
N ALA A 59 -3.90 0.81 12.18
CA ALA A 59 -4.18 1.08 10.78
C ALA A 59 -3.48 2.36 10.33
N SER A 60 -3.14 2.46 9.04
CA SER A 60 -2.53 3.64 8.45
C SER A 60 -3.01 3.84 7.01
N MET A 61 -2.97 5.08 6.53
CA MET A 61 -3.28 5.42 5.15
C MET A 61 -2.00 5.88 4.46
N LEU A 62 -1.72 5.26 3.33
CA LEU A 62 -0.53 5.51 2.54
C LEU A 62 -0.93 6.04 1.17
N CYS A 63 -0.23 7.05 0.68
CA CYS A 63 -0.31 7.53 -0.69
C CYS A 63 0.75 6.81 -1.54
N VAL A 64 0.37 6.36 -2.72
CA VAL A 64 1.30 5.84 -3.71
C VAL A 64 1.96 7.01 -4.42
N GLU A 65 3.25 7.24 -4.15
CA GLU A 65 4.07 8.21 -4.83
C GLU A 65 4.82 7.54 -5.98
N ALA A 66 5.07 8.30 -7.06
CA ALA A 66 5.98 7.85 -8.12
C ALA A 66 7.41 7.84 -7.57
N GLY A 67 7.94 6.67 -7.21
CA GLY A 67 9.31 6.56 -6.72
C GLY A 67 10.37 6.72 -7.82
N ALA A 68 11.60 7.03 -7.41
CA ALA A 68 12.73 7.10 -8.32
C ALA A 68 13.00 5.71 -8.93
N GLY A 69 12.95 5.61 -10.27
CA GLY A 69 13.17 4.34 -10.98
C GLY A 69 11.91 3.56 -11.35
N ASN A 70 10.74 4.21 -11.40
CA ASN A 70 9.48 3.61 -11.85
C ASN A 70 8.88 2.56 -10.87
N LEU A 71 9.33 2.59 -9.61
CA LEU A 71 8.76 1.79 -8.52
C LEU A 71 7.88 2.70 -7.66
N PRO A 72 6.55 2.45 -7.53
CA PRO A 72 5.71 3.14 -6.57
C PRO A 72 6.24 3.00 -5.15
N GLN A 73 6.28 4.12 -4.44
CA GLN A 73 6.69 4.20 -3.05
C GLN A 73 5.50 4.66 -2.19
N LEU A 74 5.29 4.04 -1.04
CA LEU A 74 4.20 4.42 -0.15
C LEU A 74 4.66 5.47 0.85
N ALA A 75 4.01 6.63 0.87
CA ALA A 75 4.24 7.72 1.82
C ALA A 75 3.04 7.88 2.75
N LYS A 76 3.27 8.27 4.02
CA LYS A 76 2.18 8.56 4.96
C LYS A 76 1.37 9.77 4.48
N VAL A 77 0.05 9.66 4.50
CA VAL A 77 -0.85 10.81 4.32
C VAL A 77 -0.77 11.65 5.60
N ASN A 78 -0.24 12.88 5.50
CA ASN A 78 -0.12 13.83 6.61
C ASN A 78 -1.47 14.38 7.08
#